data_AF-A0A261FII0-F1
#
_entry.id   AF-A0A261FII0-F1
#
_cell.length_a   1.000
_cell.length_b   1.000
_cell.length_c   1.000
_cell.angle_alpha   90.00
_cell.angle_beta   90.00
_cell.angle_gamma   90.00
#
_symmetry.space_group_name_H-M   'P 1'
#
loop_
_entity.id
_entity.type
_entity.pdbx_description
1 polymer ?
#
loop_
_entity_poly.entity_id
_entity_poly.type
_entity_poly.pdbx_seq_one_letter_code
_entity_poly.pdbx_strand_id
1 'polypeptide(L)'
;MQASHHHQDQAFRDRSTLIRLLEHLENAINDISGIPSPAALDDNRIRFNSVAMEMTQVQECARNLSDGFRDTMPNLPWKELRALRNVIVHDSDEIDVESLYDTVTRDAPRLVAQLRPLVDAIDD
;
A
#
# COMPACT_ATOMS: atom_id res chain seq x y z
N MET A 1 29.46 17.21 -9.46
CA MET A 1 28.29 17.60 -10.27
C MET A 1 27.31 16.43 -10.56
N GLN A 2 27.52 15.22 -10.01
CA GLN A 2 26.64 14.05 -10.24
C GLN A 2 25.54 13.85 -9.19
N ALA A 3 25.68 14.42 -7.98
CA ALA A 3 24.72 14.22 -6.90
C ALA A 3 23.32 14.80 -7.23
N SER A 4 23.25 15.96 -7.89
CA SER A 4 21.98 16.68 -8.13
C SER A 4 21.02 15.94 -9.07
N HIS A 5 21.54 15.23 -10.07
CA HIS A 5 20.73 14.43 -11.00
C HIS A 5 20.15 13.18 -10.33
N HIS A 6 20.94 12.49 -9.50
CA HIS A 6 20.52 11.27 -8.81
C HIS A 6 19.39 11.53 -7.80
N HIS A 7 19.41 12.68 -7.13
CA HIS A 7 18.34 13.09 -6.20
C HIS A 7 17.03 13.46 -6.92
N GLN A 8 17.10 14.10 -8.10
CA GLN A 8 15.91 14.38 -8.90
C GLN A 8 15.25 13.09 -9.41
N ASP A 9 16.06 12.13 -9.86
CA ASP A 9 15.58 10.83 -10.31
C ASP A 9 14.95 10.02 -9.15
N GLN A 10 15.52 10.10 -7.94
CA GLN A 10 14.98 9.42 -6.77
C GLN A 10 13.65 10.04 -6.31
N ALA A 11 13.56 11.36 -6.21
CA ALA A 11 12.32 12.02 -5.82
C ALA A 11 11.18 11.78 -6.82
N PHE A 12 11.50 11.69 -8.12
CA PHE A 12 10.53 11.30 -9.14
C PHE A 12 10.04 9.85 -8.93
N ARG A 13 10.97 8.90 -8.70
CA ARG A 13 10.62 7.51 -8.39
C ARG A 13 9.72 7.41 -7.15
N ASP A 14 10.07 8.10 -6.07
CA ASP A 14 9.29 8.05 -4.83
C ASP A 14 7.85 8.54 -5.02
N ARG A 15 7.64 9.61 -5.82
CA ARG A 15 6.31 10.09 -6.19
C ARG A 15 5.52 9.05 -6.99
N SER A 16 6.13 8.49 -8.04
CA SER A 16 5.49 7.42 -8.82
C SER A 16 5.20 6.17 -7.98
N THR A 17 6.07 5.83 -7.04
CA THR A 17 5.87 4.72 -6.09
C THR A 17 4.70 5.00 -5.15
N LEU A 18 4.53 6.25 -4.67
CA LEU A 18 3.41 6.62 -3.82
C LEU A 18 2.07 6.56 -4.57
N ILE A 19 2.03 7.04 -5.82
CA ILE A 19 0.84 6.95 -6.69
C ILE A 19 0.44 5.48 -6.87
N ARG A 20 1.39 4.62 -7.26
CA ARG A 20 1.14 3.18 -7.43
C ARG A 20 0.70 2.49 -6.14
N LEU A 21 1.27 2.88 -5.00
CA LEU A 21 0.85 2.36 -3.70
C LEU A 21 -0.63 2.66 -3.46
N LEU A 22 -1.07 3.89 -3.76
CA LEU A 22 -2.46 4.29 -3.60
C LEU A 22 -3.39 3.52 -4.56
N GLU A 23 -2.99 3.34 -5.82
CA GLU A 23 -3.72 2.52 -6.79
C GLU A 23 -3.90 1.08 -6.30
N HIS A 24 -2.84 0.45 -5.78
CA HIS A 24 -2.90 -0.91 -5.26
C HIS A 24 -3.81 -1.03 -4.02
N LEU A 25 -3.81 -0.03 -3.13
CA LEU A 25 -4.75 0.01 -2.00
C LEU A 25 -6.21 0.07 -2.47
N GLU A 26 -6.50 0.89 -3.46
CA GLU A 26 -7.86 1.03 -4.00
C GLU A 26 -8.31 -0.22 -4.74
N ASN A 27 -7.43 -0.84 -5.51
CA ASN A 27 -7.70 -2.12 -6.14
C ASN A 27 -8.00 -3.20 -5.11
N ALA A 28 -7.22 -3.30 -4.03
CA ALA A 28 -7.52 -4.25 -2.94
C ALA A 28 -8.91 -4.01 -2.32
N ILE A 29 -9.29 -2.75 -2.09
CA ILE A 29 -10.61 -2.38 -1.56
C ILE A 29 -11.73 -2.78 -2.53
N ASN A 30 -11.55 -2.51 -3.83
CA ASN A 30 -12.50 -2.89 -4.87
C ASN A 30 -12.61 -4.42 -4.99
N ASP A 31 -11.48 -5.10 -4.95
CA ASP A 31 -11.35 -6.55 -5.05
C ASP A 31 -11.84 -7.28 -3.81
N ILE A 32 -12.01 -6.64 -2.66
CA ILE A 32 -12.68 -7.24 -1.50
C ILE A 32 -14.17 -6.85 -1.40
N SER A 33 -14.61 -5.87 -2.19
CA SER A 33 -15.96 -5.33 -2.12
C SER A 33 -17.03 -6.41 -2.29
N GLY A 34 -18.01 -6.42 -1.37
CA GLY A 34 -19.09 -7.40 -1.32
C GLY A 34 -18.73 -8.76 -0.70
N ILE A 35 -17.49 -8.99 -0.26
CA ILE A 35 -17.11 -10.19 0.48
C ILE A 35 -17.46 -10.00 1.97
N PRO A 36 -18.37 -10.80 2.56
CA PRO A 36 -18.96 -10.50 3.87
C PRO A 36 -18.11 -10.91 5.08
N SER A 37 -17.09 -11.74 4.89
CA SER A 37 -16.26 -12.24 6.00
C SER A 37 -14.91 -12.79 5.49
N PRO A 38 -13.91 -12.99 6.38
CA PRO A 38 -12.67 -13.67 6.03
C PRO A 38 -12.89 -15.06 5.45
N ALA A 39 -13.79 -15.87 6.02
CA ALA A 39 -14.11 -17.20 5.49
C ALA A 39 -14.68 -17.16 4.06
N ALA A 40 -15.52 -16.16 3.75
CA ALA A 40 -16.03 -15.99 2.39
C ALA A 40 -14.95 -15.51 1.40
N LEU A 41 -13.91 -14.84 1.88
CA LEU A 41 -12.73 -14.51 1.07
C LEU A 41 -11.91 -15.76 0.79
N ASP A 42 -11.65 -16.57 1.83
CA ASP A 42 -10.89 -17.82 1.76
C ASP A 42 -11.52 -18.83 0.78
N ASP A 43 -12.86 -18.97 0.84
CA ASP A 43 -13.64 -19.80 -0.08
C ASP A 43 -13.63 -19.27 -1.54
N ASN A 44 -13.15 -18.05 -1.77
CA ASN A 44 -13.08 -17.43 -3.08
C ASN A 44 -11.63 -17.17 -3.51
N ARG A 45 -10.96 -18.25 -3.94
CA ARG A 45 -9.55 -18.24 -4.39
C ARG A 45 -9.19 -17.09 -5.34
N ILE A 46 -10.06 -16.71 -6.28
CA ILE A 46 -9.75 -15.64 -7.24
C ILE A 46 -9.68 -14.29 -6.50
N ARG A 47 -10.66 -14.00 -5.65
CA ARG A 47 -10.72 -12.74 -4.90
C ARG A 47 -9.61 -12.69 -3.85
N PHE A 48 -9.39 -13.79 -3.12
CA PHE A 48 -8.27 -13.92 -2.19
C PHE A 48 -6.93 -13.63 -2.87
N ASN A 49 -6.62 -14.30 -3.98
CA ASN A 49 -5.37 -14.09 -4.70
C ASN A 49 -5.21 -12.65 -5.21
N SER A 50 -6.30 -12.04 -5.70
CA SER A 50 -6.28 -10.64 -6.15
C SER A 50 -5.91 -9.70 -5.02
N VAL A 51 -6.66 -9.77 -3.91
CA VAL A 51 -6.44 -8.92 -2.72
C VAL A 51 -5.05 -9.16 -2.13
N ALA A 52 -4.60 -10.41 -2.02
CA ALA A 52 -3.29 -10.76 -1.51
C ALA A 52 -2.16 -10.19 -2.39
N MET A 53 -2.30 -10.26 -3.72
CA MET A 53 -1.33 -9.69 -4.65
C MET A 53 -1.30 -8.17 -4.55
N GLU A 54 -2.46 -7.51 -4.57
CA GLU A 54 -2.55 -6.05 -4.42
C GLU A 54 -1.87 -5.58 -3.12
N MET A 55 -2.15 -6.25 -2.01
CA MET A 55 -1.53 -5.91 -0.73
C MET A 55 -0.03 -6.24 -0.68
N THR A 56 0.44 -7.27 -1.40
CA THR A 56 1.88 -7.52 -1.56
C THR A 56 2.56 -6.38 -2.32
N GLN A 57 1.92 -5.86 -3.36
CA GLN A 57 2.43 -4.72 -4.12
C GLN A 57 2.41 -3.43 -3.31
N VAL A 58 1.40 -3.22 -2.45
CA VAL A 58 1.38 -2.12 -1.46
C VAL A 58 2.60 -2.20 -0.55
N GLN A 59 2.96 -3.39 -0.03
CA GLN A 59 4.14 -3.56 0.82
C GLN A 59 5.44 -3.23 0.09
N GLU A 60 5.58 -3.71 -1.14
CA GLU A 60 6.76 -3.44 -1.96
C GLU A 60 6.91 -1.93 -2.22
N CYS A 61 5.82 -1.26 -2.60
CA CYS A 61 5.85 0.20 -2.79
C CYS A 61 6.21 0.91 -1.47
N ALA A 62 5.60 0.51 -0.35
CA ALA A 62 5.88 1.12 0.95
C ALA A 62 7.34 0.90 1.40
N ARG A 63 7.97 -0.22 1.03
CA ARG A 63 9.39 -0.51 1.27
C ARG A 63 10.31 0.35 0.43
N ASN A 64 9.91 0.66 -0.80
CA ASN A 64 10.73 1.39 -1.77
C ASN A 64 10.68 2.92 -1.62
N LEU A 65 9.75 3.47 -0.83
CA LEU A 65 9.79 4.89 -0.46
C LEU A 65 11.06 5.21 0.33
N SER A 66 11.87 6.14 -0.19
CA SER A 66 13.16 6.51 0.39
C SER A 66 13.04 7.33 1.68
N ASP A 67 14.07 7.28 2.53
CA ASP A 67 14.16 8.15 3.71
C ASP A 67 14.25 9.63 3.31
N GLY A 68 14.89 9.96 2.18
CA GLY A 68 14.91 11.33 1.65
C GLY A 68 13.52 11.84 1.29
N PHE A 69 12.61 10.96 0.84
CA PHE A 69 11.22 11.31 0.59
C PHE A 69 10.43 11.58 1.87
N ARG A 70 10.80 10.92 2.98
CA ARG A 70 10.23 11.22 4.30
C ARG A 70 10.55 12.63 4.77
N ASP A 71 11.76 13.10 4.49
CA ASP A 71 12.17 14.45 4.86
C ASP A 71 11.45 15.51 4.00
N THR A 72 11.15 15.22 2.74
CA THR A 72 10.46 16.15 1.83
C THR A 72 8.93 16.10 1.93
N MET A 73 8.36 14.97 2.36
CA MET A 73 6.93 14.77 2.56
C MET A 73 6.62 14.31 4.00
N PRO A 74 6.91 15.12 5.03
CA PRO A 74 6.75 14.71 6.42
C PRO A 74 5.30 14.49 6.85
N ASN A 75 4.34 15.05 6.10
CA ASN A 75 2.90 14.96 6.37
C ASN A 75 2.27 13.64 5.90
N LEU A 76 3.02 12.78 5.20
CA LEU A 76 2.53 11.44 4.87
C LEU A 76 2.34 10.61 6.15
N PRO A 77 1.38 9.67 6.16
CA PRO A 77 1.13 8.75 7.26
C PRO A 77 2.24 7.66 7.32
N TRP A 78 3.44 8.09 7.67
CA TRP A 78 4.67 7.29 7.65
C TRP A 78 4.68 6.12 8.62
N LYS A 79 3.85 6.18 9.67
CA LYS A 79 3.72 5.11 10.65
C LYS A 79 2.86 3.98 10.07
N GLU A 80 1.77 4.35 9.42
CA GLU A 80 0.81 3.46 8.76
C GLU A 80 1.46 2.78 7.55
N LEU A 81 2.17 3.54 6.71
CA LEU A 81 2.95 3.01 5.58
C LEU A 81 4.01 1.98 6.04
N ARG A 82 4.65 2.21 7.20
CA ARG A 82 5.59 1.23 7.77
C ARG A 82 4.87 0.00 8.32
N ALA A 83 3.72 0.18 8.97
CA ALA A 83 2.93 -0.92 9.51
C ALA A 83 2.47 -1.89 8.41
N LEU A 84 2.12 -1.36 7.23
CA LEU A 84 1.74 -2.19 6.08
C LEU A 84 2.79 -3.25 5.71
N ARG A 85 4.08 -2.96 5.89
CA ARG A 85 5.20 -3.85 5.49
C ARG A 85 5.17 -5.24 6.14
N ASN A 86 4.38 -5.42 7.19
CA ASN A 86 4.28 -6.63 8.00
C ASN A 86 2.88 -7.29 7.97
N VAL A 87 1.90 -6.71 7.27
CA VAL A 87 0.48 -7.16 7.33
C VAL A 87 0.28 -8.59 6.82
N ILE A 88 1.06 -8.99 5.82
CA ILE A 88 0.87 -10.26 5.07
C ILE A 88 1.90 -11.31 5.48
N VAL A 89 2.95 -10.92 6.22
CA VAL A 89 4.05 -11.81 6.57
C VAL A 89 3.84 -12.34 7.98
N HIS A 90 3.50 -13.63 8.09
CA HIS A 90 3.49 -14.36 9.36
C HIS A 90 4.48 -15.53 9.29
N ASP A 91 4.91 -16.07 10.44
CA ASP A 91 5.97 -17.10 10.56
C ASP A 91 5.64 -18.47 9.93
N SER A 92 4.43 -18.63 9.39
CA SER A 92 4.00 -19.75 8.55
C SER A 92 3.98 -19.27 7.10
N ASP A 93 4.44 -20.09 6.15
CA ASP A 93 4.54 -19.77 4.70
C ASP A 93 3.20 -19.41 4.00
N GLU A 94 2.15 -19.07 4.75
CA GLU A 94 0.78 -18.81 4.31
C GLU A 94 0.31 -17.43 4.78
N ILE A 95 -0.45 -16.75 3.92
CA ILE A 95 -1.05 -15.44 4.22
C ILE A 95 -2.22 -15.65 5.18
N ASP A 96 -2.20 -14.95 6.31
CA ASP A 96 -3.34 -14.91 7.24
C ASP A 96 -4.52 -14.16 6.61
N VAL A 97 -5.55 -14.92 6.22
CA VAL A 97 -6.76 -14.40 5.60
C VAL A 97 -7.56 -13.48 6.52
N GLU A 98 -7.54 -13.70 7.84
CA GLU A 98 -8.23 -12.81 8.80
C GLU A 98 -7.53 -11.45 8.83
N SER A 99 -6.21 -11.45 8.98
CA SER A 99 -5.41 -10.22 8.98
C SER A 99 -5.50 -9.47 7.64
N LEU A 100 -5.49 -10.19 6.51
CA LEU A 100 -5.66 -9.60 5.18
C LEU A 100 -7.05 -8.94 5.06
N TYR A 101 -8.11 -9.66 5.43
CA TYR A 101 -9.48 -9.15 5.37
C TYR A 101 -9.68 -7.91 6.24
N ASP A 102 -9.26 -7.96 7.50
CA ASP A 102 -9.41 -6.85 8.44
C ASP A 102 -8.61 -5.62 7.98
N THR A 103 -7.38 -5.83 7.49
CA THR A 103 -6.56 -4.71 6.99
C THR A 103 -7.22 -4.03 5.80
N VAL A 104 -7.68 -4.80 4.81
CA VAL A 104 -8.23 -4.23 3.57
C VAL A 104 -9.61 -3.61 3.79
N THR A 105 -10.43 -4.16 4.71
CA THR A 105 -11.77 -3.62 4.96
C THR A 105 -11.80 -2.46 5.97
N ARG A 106 -10.79 -2.31 6.84
CA ARG A 106 -10.80 -1.31 7.91
C ARG A 106 -9.68 -0.27 7.80
N ASP A 107 -8.45 -0.71 7.61
CA ASP A 107 -7.28 0.16 7.68
C ASP A 107 -6.94 0.78 6.33
N ALA A 108 -7.00 -0.01 5.25
CA ALA A 108 -6.74 0.47 3.90
C ALA A 108 -7.65 1.66 3.50
N PRO A 109 -8.98 1.66 3.75
CA PRO A 109 -9.83 2.81 3.40
C PRO A 109 -9.44 4.09 4.15
N ARG A 110 -9.03 3.96 5.43
CA ARG A 110 -8.56 5.09 6.24
C ARG A 110 -7.24 5.64 5.73
N LEU A 111 -6.36 4.76 5.25
CA LEU A 111 -5.08 5.15 4.68
C LEU A 111 -5.26 5.80 3.30
N VAL A 112 -6.12 5.24 2.44
CA VAL A 112 -6.51 5.86 1.16
C VAL A 112 -7.01 7.28 1.38
N ALA A 113 -7.90 7.50 2.36
CA ALA A 113 -8.41 8.83 2.67
C ALA A 113 -7.33 9.84 3.11
N GLN A 114 -6.25 9.37 3.75
CA GLN A 114 -5.11 10.21 4.14
C GLN A 114 -4.15 10.48 2.97
N LEU A 115 -3.95 9.49 2.10
CA LEU A 115 -2.99 9.58 0.99
C LEU A 115 -3.54 10.32 -0.22
N ARG A 116 -4.82 10.13 -0.55
CA ARG A 116 -5.50 10.71 -1.70
C ARG A 116 -5.22 12.23 -1.88
N PRO A 117 -5.48 13.11 -0.91
CA PRO A 117 -5.23 14.54 -1.09
C PRO A 117 -3.74 14.90 -1.28
N LEU A 118 -2.83 14.07 -0.76
CA LEU A 118 -1.39 14.28 -0.91
C LEU A 118 -0.89 13.81 -2.28
N VAL A 119 -1.50 12.76 -2.83
CA VAL A 119 -1.21 12.25 -4.17
C VAL A 119 -1.82 13.16 -5.24
N ASP A 120 -3.05 13.63 -5.06
CA ASP A 120 -3.69 14.54 -6.02
C ASP A 120 -2.85 15.83 -6.18
N ALA A 121 -2.26 16.33 -5.08
CA ALA A 121 -1.36 17.50 -5.11
C ALA A 121 0.00 17.26 -5.78
N ILE A 122 0.35 16.00 -6.11
CA ILE A 122 1.57 15.63 -6.85
C ILE A 122 1.29 15.55 -8.36
N ASP A 123 0.08 15.15 -8.74
CA ASP A 123 -0.33 14.97 -10.14
C ASP A 123 -0.79 16.27 -10.82
N ASP A 124 -0.97 17.34 -10.05
CA ASP A 124 -1.20 18.73 -10.51
C ASP A 124 0.12 19.45 -10.92
#